data_AF-C2EGS0-F1
#
_entry.id   AF-C2EGS0-F1
#
_cell.length_a   1.000
_cell.length_b   1.000
_cell.length_c   1.000
_cell.angle_alpha   90.00
_cell.angle_beta   90.00
_cell.angle_gamma   90.00
#
_symmetry.space_group_name_H-M   'P 1'
#
loop_
_entity.id
_entity.type
_entity.pdbx_description
1 polymer ?
#
loop_
_entity_poly.entity_id
_entity_poly.type
_entity_poly.pdbx_seq_one_letter_code
_entity_poly.pdbx_strand_id
1 'polypeptide(L)'
;MTIGEKYIPTQDKVVWYSDDGTMLYGWQNIDGKVHYFDKITGKMTTGQKNIDGHWYLFDSKGVMQQGFQNIGYQNKTVYYNEDGWMLYGWQNIDGKVYYFDKVTGKMTVGQKNIGGHWYLFDSKGAMQRGFQYIANQSKTVYYNKDGWMLYGHQLINGKKYYFNTITGAKE
;
A
#
# COMPACT_ATOMS: atom_id res chain seq x y z
N MET A 1 -11.95 12.26 -39.13
CA MET A 1 -12.31 11.30 -38.06
C MET A 1 -11.52 11.71 -36.82
N THR A 2 -12.12 11.77 -35.62
CA THR A 2 -11.34 12.02 -34.40
C THR A 2 -10.85 10.68 -33.88
N ILE A 3 -9.55 10.50 -33.74
CA ILE A 3 -8.90 9.31 -33.18
C ILE A 3 -8.09 9.73 -31.96
N GLY A 4 -7.90 8.83 -31.00
CA GLY A 4 -7.10 9.06 -29.81
C GLY A 4 -7.79 9.90 -28.73
N GLU A 5 -6.97 10.45 -27.83
CA GLU A 5 -7.40 11.28 -26.71
C GLU A 5 -8.12 12.55 -27.17
N LYS A 6 -9.27 12.85 -26.57
CA LYS A 6 -10.06 14.05 -26.84
C LYS A 6 -10.62 14.63 -25.55
N TYR A 7 -10.33 15.90 -25.29
CA TYR A 7 -11.04 16.68 -24.26
C TYR A 7 -12.35 17.25 -24.83
N ILE A 8 -13.44 17.13 -24.08
CA ILE A 8 -14.77 17.66 -24.41
C ILE A 8 -15.11 18.74 -23.37
N PRO A 9 -14.84 20.03 -23.66
CA PRO A 9 -14.97 21.12 -22.68
C PRO A 9 -16.38 21.28 -22.11
N THR A 10 -17.41 21.08 -22.94
CA THR A 10 -18.81 21.22 -22.52
C THR A 10 -19.26 20.18 -21.50
N GLN A 11 -18.47 19.12 -21.29
CA GLN A 11 -18.74 18.03 -20.35
C GLN A 11 -17.61 17.83 -19.34
N ASP A 12 -16.56 18.67 -19.40
CA ASP A 12 -15.34 18.55 -18.61
C ASP A 12 -14.83 17.11 -18.48
N LYS A 13 -14.59 16.47 -19.62
CA LYS A 13 -14.11 15.09 -19.68
C LYS A 13 -13.09 14.87 -20.78
N VAL A 14 -12.12 14.01 -20.49
CA VAL A 14 -11.25 13.40 -21.49
C VAL A 14 -11.85 12.05 -21.87
N VAL A 15 -11.88 11.72 -23.16
CA VAL A 15 -12.32 10.43 -23.70
C VAL A 15 -11.28 9.92 -24.71
N TRP A 16 -11.39 8.68 -25.15
CA TRP A 16 -10.55 8.12 -26.20
C TRP A 16 -11.40 7.57 -27.34
N TYR A 17 -10.99 7.80 -28.59
CA TYR A 17 -11.60 7.20 -29.78
C TYR A 17 -10.64 6.19 -30.43
N SER A 18 -11.12 5.00 -30.76
CA SER A 18 -10.38 4.01 -31.55
C SER A 18 -10.14 4.48 -32.99
N ASP A 19 -9.33 3.72 -33.74
CA ASP A 19 -8.97 4.04 -35.12
C ASP A 19 -10.18 4.07 -36.08
N ASP A 20 -11.26 3.37 -35.75
CA ASP A 20 -12.54 3.40 -36.46
C ASP A 20 -13.44 4.59 -36.06
N GLY A 21 -13.00 5.41 -35.11
CA GLY A 21 -13.73 6.57 -34.59
C GLY A 21 -14.77 6.24 -33.53
N THR A 22 -14.80 5.03 -32.98
CA THR A 22 -15.70 4.67 -31.87
C THR A 22 -15.12 5.11 -30.52
N MET A 23 -15.96 5.64 -29.62
CA MET A 23 -15.52 6.05 -28.28
C MET A 23 -15.28 4.81 -27.40
N LEU A 24 -14.17 4.78 -26.66
CA LEU A 24 -13.81 3.67 -25.78
C LEU A 24 -14.46 3.77 -24.39
N TYR A 25 -14.69 2.61 -23.78
CA TYR A 25 -15.33 2.44 -22.48
C TYR A 25 -14.68 1.30 -21.70
N GLY A 26 -14.80 1.32 -20.37
CA GLY A 26 -14.26 0.27 -19.49
C GLY A 26 -12.73 0.18 -19.52
N TRP A 27 -12.22 -1.02 -19.24
CA TRP A 27 -10.79 -1.32 -19.24
C TRP A 27 -10.24 -1.33 -20.66
N GLN A 28 -9.16 -0.59 -20.89
CA GLN A 28 -8.50 -0.47 -22.19
C GLN A 28 -6.99 -0.56 -22.02
N ASN A 29 -6.33 -1.29 -22.92
CA ASN A 29 -4.88 -1.29 -23.03
C ASN A 29 -4.49 -0.51 -24.29
N ILE A 30 -3.86 0.64 -24.09
CA ILE A 30 -3.48 1.58 -25.15
C ILE A 30 -1.96 1.73 -25.06
N ASP A 31 -1.23 1.27 -26.08
CA ASP A 31 0.23 1.31 -26.15
C ASP A 31 0.93 0.69 -24.92
N GLY A 32 0.39 -0.43 -24.42
CA GLY A 32 0.92 -1.13 -23.25
C GLY A 32 0.56 -0.49 -21.91
N LYS A 33 -0.30 0.55 -21.90
CA LYS A 33 -0.75 1.24 -20.70
C LYS A 33 -2.23 0.98 -20.46
N VAL A 34 -2.55 0.50 -19.26
CA VAL A 34 -3.91 0.21 -18.84
C VAL A 34 -4.61 1.48 -18.40
N HIS A 35 -5.79 1.74 -18.97
CA HIS A 35 -6.67 2.85 -18.66
C HIS A 35 -8.06 2.32 -18.30
N TYR A 36 -8.84 3.12 -17.58
CA TYR A 36 -10.26 2.86 -17.37
C TYR A 36 -11.11 4.07 -17.77
N PHE A 37 -12.04 3.84 -18.68
CA PHE A 37 -13.03 4.82 -19.10
C PHE A 37 -14.38 4.47 -18.47
N ASP A 38 -15.08 5.46 -17.94
CA ASP A 38 -16.39 5.27 -17.34
C ASP A 38 -17.35 4.59 -18.33
N LYS A 39 -17.98 3.48 -17.93
CA LYS A 39 -18.76 2.60 -18.82
C LYS A 39 -20.02 3.27 -19.42
N ILE A 40 -20.44 4.41 -18.89
CA ILE A 40 -21.63 5.14 -19.36
C ILE A 40 -21.21 6.37 -20.16
N THR A 41 -20.31 7.18 -19.59
CA THR A 41 -19.96 8.50 -20.13
C THR A 41 -18.72 8.49 -21.02
N GLY A 42 -17.91 7.43 -20.98
CA GLY A 42 -16.61 7.34 -21.65
C GLY A 42 -15.53 8.22 -21.00
N LYS A 43 -15.82 8.88 -19.87
CA LYS A 43 -14.84 9.74 -19.18
C LYS A 43 -13.66 8.93 -18.68
N MET A 44 -12.45 9.34 -19.06
CA MET A 44 -11.20 8.77 -18.56
C MET A 44 -11.11 8.95 -17.04
N THR A 45 -10.74 7.87 -16.36
CA THR A 45 -10.59 7.87 -14.90
C THR A 45 -9.19 8.31 -14.52
N THR A 46 -9.09 9.22 -13.54
CA THR A 46 -7.85 9.66 -12.90
C THR A 46 -8.00 9.55 -11.38
N GLY A 47 -6.90 9.38 -10.66
CA GLY A 47 -6.90 9.24 -9.21
C GLY A 47 -7.41 7.87 -8.74
N GLN A 48 -7.81 7.79 -7.46
CA GLN A 48 -8.30 6.55 -6.89
C GLN A 48 -9.74 6.24 -7.32
N LYS A 49 -10.01 5.00 -7.74
CA LYS A 49 -11.36 4.54 -8.09
C LYS A 49 -11.59 3.12 -7.58
N ASN A 50 -12.75 2.88 -6.97
CA ASN A 50 -13.22 1.53 -6.73
C ASN A 50 -13.99 1.02 -7.97
N ILE A 51 -13.55 -0.11 -8.52
CA ILE A 51 -14.12 -0.76 -9.69
C ILE A 51 -14.28 -2.23 -9.33
N ASP A 52 -15.52 -2.73 -9.38
CA ASP A 52 -15.86 -4.12 -9.12
C ASP A 52 -15.29 -4.66 -7.78
N GLY A 53 -15.28 -3.81 -6.74
CA GLY A 53 -14.82 -4.17 -5.39
C GLY A 53 -13.35 -3.88 -5.11
N HIS A 54 -12.54 -3.55 -6.12
CA HIS A 54 -11.12 -3.30 -5.98
C HIS A 54 -10.79 -1.82 -6.14
N TRP A 55 -9.88 -1.31 -5.30
CA TRP A 55 -9.35 0.05 -5.45
C TRP A 55 -8.15 0.06 -6.39
N TYR A 56 -8.18 0.95 -7.36
CA TYR A 56 -7.10 1.23 -8.31
C TYR A 56 -6.63 2.67 -8.14
N LEU A 57 -5.44 2.99 -8.67
CA LEU A 57 -4.95 4.36 -8.82
C LEU A 57 -4.62 4.59 -10.29
N PHE A 58 -5.11 5.69 -10.84
CA PHE A 58 -4.75 6.18 -12.16
C PHE A 58 -4.00 7.51 -12.03
N ASP A 59 -2.95 7.72 -12.81
CA ASP A 59 -2.23 9.00 -12.81
C ASP A 59 -3.04 10.10 -13.51
N SER A 60 -2.44 11.29 -13.67
CA SER A 60 -3.09 12.42 -14.32
C SER A 60 -3.35 12.21 -15.82
N LYS A 61 -2.71 11.21 -16.44
CA LYS A 61 -2.92 10.78 -17.82
C LYS A 61 -3.84 9.56 -17.91
N GLY A 62 -4.43 9.14 -16.79
CA GLY A 62 -5.34 8.00 -16.74
C GLY A 62 -4.65 6.64 -16.80
N VAL A 63 -3.32 6.58 -16.64
CA VAL A 63 -2.57 5.32 -16.65
C VAL A 63 -2.65 4.67 -15.28
N MET A 64 -3.05 3.40 -15.23
CA MET A 64 -3.12 2.61 -14.01
C MET A 64 -1.73 2.46 -13.36
N GLN A 65 -1.66 2.69 -12.05
CA GLN A 65 -0.44 2.62 -11.26
C GLN A 65 -0.38 1.31 -10.47
N GLN A 66 0.84 0.82 -10.29
CA GLN A 66 1.18 -0.39 -9.53
C GLN A 66 2.28 -0.06 -8.50
N GLY A 67 2.59 -1.00 -7.61
CA GLY A 67 3.63 -0.89 -6.61
C GLY A 67 3.31 0.08 -5.48
N PHE A 68 4.35 0.54 -4.78
CA PHE A 68 4.23 1.52 -3.70
C PHE A 68 3.84 2.90 -4.24
N GLN A 69 2.76 3.46 -3.70
CA GLN A 69 2.25 4.77 -4.11
C GLN A 69 2.03 5.67 -2.89
N ASN A 70 2.58 6.87 -2.94
CA ASN A 70 2.31 7.92 -1.94
C ASN A 70 1.10 8.75 -2.39
N ILE A 71 0.04 8.70 -1.60
CA ILE A 71 -1.20 9.44 -1.82
C ILE A 71 -1.19 10.63 -0.86
N GLY A 72 -0.48 11.68 -1.27
CA GLY A 72 -0.15 12.83 -0.40
C GLY A 72 -1.37 13.52 0.20
N TYR A 73 -2.45 13.71 -0.57
CA TYR A 73 -3.68 14.34 -0.09
C TYR A 73 -4.44 13.51 0.96
N GLN A 74 -4.09 12.23 1.13
CA GLN A 74 -4.60 11.37 2.21
C GLN A 74 -3.52 11.01 3.25
N ASN A 75 -2.31 11.55 3.10
CA ASN A 75 -1.17 11.25 3.96
C ASN A 75 -0.97 9.74 4.20
N LYS A 76 -0.97 8.96 3.12
CA LYS A 76 -0.79 7.51 3.16
C LYS A 76 0.11 7.00 2.03
N THR A 77 0.96 6.05 2.37
CA THR A 77 1.59 5.16 1.38
C THR A 77 0.76 3.89 1.31
N VAL A 78 0.47 3.41 0.11
CA VAL A 78 -0.25 2.15 -0.15
C VAL A 78 0.55 1.31 -1.14
N TYR A 79 0.12 0.07 -1.37
CA TYR A 79 0.70 -0.78 -2.41
C TYR A 79 -0.39 -1.30 -3.34
N TYR A 80 -0.15 -1.21 -4.64
CA TYR A 80 -1.00 -1.77 -5.69
C TYR A 80 -0.32 -3.00 -6.30
N ASN A 81 -0.98 -4.14 -6.36
CA ASN A 81 -0.40 -5.37 -6.94
C ASN A 81 -0.28 -5.29 -8.47
N GLU A 82 0.15 -6.38 -9.11
CA GLU A 82 0.28 -6.48 -10.57
C GLU A 82 -1.07 -6.33 -11.31
N ASP A 83 -2.20 -6.64 -10.67
CA ASP A 83 -3.53 -6.36 -11.23
C ASP A 83 -3.98 -4.91 -11.00
N GLY A 84 -3.18 -4.10 -10.31
CA GLY A 84 -3.51 -2.72 -9.93
C GLY A 84 -4.45 -2.62 -8.73
N TRP A 85 -4.62 -3.68 -7.93
CA TRP A 85 -5.44 -3.70 -6.73
C TRP A 85 -4.67 -3.20 -5.51
N MET A 86 -5.26 -2.26 -4.77
CA MET A 86 -4.73 -1.82 -3.48
C MET A 86 -4.74 -2.99 -2.48
N LEU A 87 -3.61 -3.25 -1.84
CA LEU A 87 -3.45 -4.32 -0.86
C LEU A 87 -3.74 -3.87 0.57
N TYR A 88 -4.09 -4.84 1.41
CA TYR A 88 -4.49 -4.65 2.81
C TYR A 88 -3.90 -5.74 3.70
N GLY A 89 -3.77 -5.47 5.01
CA GLY A 89 -3.28 -6.44 5.99
C GLY A 89 -1.81 -6.81 5.81
N TRP A 90 -1.46 -8.03 6.23
CA TRP A 90 -0.11 -8.57 6.12
C TRP A 90 0.23 -8.91 4.68
N GLN A 91 1.36 -8.41 4.20
CA GLN A 91 1.83 -8.65 2.83
C GLN A 91 3.33 -8.97 2.83
N ASN A 92 3.74 -9.93 2.01
CA ASN A 92 5.14 -10.19 1.70
C ASN A 92 5.44 -9.67 0.30
N ILE A 93 6.25 -8.62 0.21
CA ILE A 93 6.62 -7.95 -1.04
C ILE A 93 8.13 -7.99 -1.12
N ASP A 94 8.67 -8.67 -2.14
CA ASP A 94 10.10 -8.83 -2.37
C ASP A 94 10.89 -9.32 -1.15
N GLY A 95 10.33 -10.28 -0.42
CA GLY A 95 10.95 -10.89 0.76
C GLY A 95 10.85 -10.03 2.03
N LYS A 96 10.18 -8.87 1.99
CA LYS A 96 9.94 -8.01 3.15
C LYS A 96 8.47 -8.07 3.55
N VAL A 97 8.24 -8.11 4.86
CA VAL A 97 6.89 -8.17 5.42
C VAL A 97 6.41 -6.76 5.75
N TYR A 98 5.22 -6.41 5.27
CA TYR A 98 4.54 -5.13 5.48
C TYR A 98 3.19 -5.38 6.13
N TYR A 99 2.67 -4.34 6.78
CA TYR A 99 1.27 -4.32 7.22
C TYR A 99 0.57 -3.06 6.70
N PHE A 100 -0.47 -3.26 5.91
CA PHE A 100 -1.35 -2.21 5.43
C PHE A 100 -2.64 -2.20 6.26
N ASP A 101 -3.08 -1.03 6.67
CA ASP A 101 -4.31 -0.84 7.41
C ASP A 101 -5.50 -1.45 6.64
N LYS A 102 -6.31 -2.28 7.31
CA LYS A 102 -7.34 -3.10 6.66
C LYS A 102 -8.53 -2.30 6.09
N VAL A 103 -8.63 -1.02 6.42
CA VAL A 103 -9.71 -0.15 5.94
C VAL A 103 -9.18 0.83 4.90
N THR A 104 -8.09 1.51 5.22
CA THR A 104 -7.57 2.62 4.43
C THR A 104 -6.48 2.22 3.42
N GLY A 105 -5.90 1.02 3.58
CA GLY A 105 -4.74 0.55 2.82
C GLY A 105 -3.43 1.22 3.25
N LYS A 106 -3.43 2.07 4.28
CA LYS A 106 -2.23 2.82 4.70
C LYS A 106 -1.16 1.88 5.27
N MET A 107 0.03 1.94 4.70
CA MET A 107 1.21 1.24 5.20
C MET A 107 1.56 1.68 6.62
N THR A 108 1.81 0.71 7.49
CA THR A 108 2.21 0.94 8.88
C THR A 108 3.72 1.19 8.95
N VAL A 109 4.10 2.17 9.77
CA VAL A 109 5.49 2.47 10.16
C VAL A 109 5.57 2.58 11.68
N GLY A 110 6.74 2.34 12.25
CA GLY A 110 6.96 2.38 13.69
C GLY A 110 6.30 1.21 14.44
N GLN A 111 6.08 1.38 15.74
CA GLN A 111 5.48 0.34 16.57
C GLN A 111 3.96 0.26 16.41
N LYS A 112 3.42 -0.95 16.27
CA LYS A 112 1.97 -1.18 16.18
C LYS A 112 1.57 -2.45 16.90
N ASN A 113 0.50 -2.38 17.70
CA ASN A 113 -0.17 -3.57 18.22
C ASN A 113 -1.17 -4.10 17.18
N ILE A 114 -1.00 -5.36 16.76
CA ILE A 114 -1.85 -6.04 15.77
C ILE A 114 -2.19 -7.41 16.34
N GLY A 115 -3.48 -7.66 16.61
CA GLY A 115 -3.94 -8.95 17.15
C GLY A 115 -3.32 -9.28 18.51
N GLY A 116 -3.07 -8.29 19.37
CA GLY A 116 -2.51 -8.49 20.71
C GLY A 116 -0.98 -8.50 20.78
N HIS A 117 -0.29 -8.51 19.64
CA HIS A 117 1.17 -8.52 19.60
C HIS A 117 1.72 -7.19 19.10
N TRP A 118 2.84 -6.75 19.69
CA TRP A 118 3.55 -5.55 19.26
C TRP A 118 4.59 -5.89 18.18
N TYR A 119 4.56 -5.14 17.08
CA TYR A 119 5.49 -5.24 15.96
C TYR A 119 6.20 -3.90 15.78
N LEU A 120 7.33 -3.92 15.09
CA LEU A 120 8.04 -2.72 14.65
C LEU A 120 8.21 -2.75 13.14
N PHE A 121 7.87 -1.65 12.48
CA PHE A 121 8.12 -1.42 11.06
C PHE A 121 9.10 -0.25 10.91
N ASP A 122 10.04 -0.35 9.99
CA ASP A 122 10.97 0.75 9.70
C ASP A 122 10.27 1.93 8.99
N SER A 123 11.01 2.98 8.68
CA SER A 123 10.49 4.17 7.99
C SER A 123 9.99 3.88 6.56
N LYS A 124 10.39 2.74 5.99
CA LYS A 124 9.91 2.25 4.69
C LYS A 124 8.82 1.20 4.86
N GLY A 125 8.36 0.92 6.08
CA GLY A 125 7.28 -0.01 6.41
C GLY A 125 7.68 -1.47 6.49
N ALA A 126 8.96 -1.83 6.37
CA ALA A 126 9.40 -3.21 6.47
C ALA A 126 9.49 -3.66 7.94
N MET A 127 8.90 -4.81 8.25
CA MET A 127 8.86 -5.37 9.59
C MET A 127 10.25 -5.76 10.11
N GLN A 128 10.57 -5.29 11.30
CA GLN A 128 11.85 -5.50 11.97
C GLN A 128 11.80 -6.72 12.91
N ARG A 129 12.94 -7.37 13.08
CA ARG A 129 13.15 -8.53 13.95
C ARG A 129 14.44 -8.35 14.76
N GLY A 130 14.64 -9.21 15.76
CA GLY A 130 15.81 -9.21 16.62
C GLY A 130 15.83 -8.07 17.63
N PHE A 131 17.02 -7.75 18.13
CA PHE A 131 17.22 -6.63 19.06
C PHE A 131 17.02 -5.30 18.34
N GLN A 132 16.21 -4.42 18.92
CA GLN A 132 15.89 -3.11 18.36
C GLN A 132 15.94 -2.06 19.47
N TYR A 133 16.63 -0.94 19.21
CA TYR A 133 16.62 0.22 20.09
C TYR A 133 15.54 1.20 19.64
N ILE A 134 14.57 1.46 20.51
CA ILE A 134 13.46 2.38 20.27
C ILE A 134 13.83 3.72 20.88
N ALA A 135 14.39 4.60 20.06
CA ALA A 135 15.00 5.87 20.50
C ALA A 135 14.02 6.78 21.25
N ASN A 136 12.78 6.91 20.77
CA ASN A 136 11.77 7.77 21.41
C ASN A 136 11.23 7.21 22.75
N GLN A 137 11.62 5.99 23.13
CA GLN A 137 11.28 5.36 24.40
C GLN A 137 12.52 4.96 25.20
N SER A 138 13.72 5.32 24.72
CA SER A 138 15.01 5.02 25.32
C SER A 138 15.18 3.57 25.79
N LYS A 139 14.67 2.59 25.04
CA LYS A 139 14.71 1.18 25.44
C LYS A 139 15.17 0.26 24.31
N THR A 140 15.85 -0.82 24.68
CA THR A 140 16.12 -1.94 23.79
C THR A 140 15.06 -3.01 23.99
N VAL A 141 14.48 -3.54 22.93
CA VAL A 141 13.51 -4.65 22.95
C VAL A 141 13.98 -5.76 22.01
N TYR A 142 13.29 -6.90 22.01
CA TYR A 142 13.54 -7.98 21.06
C TYR A 142 12.25 -8.41 20.36
N TYR A 143 12.28 -8.44 19.03
CA TYR A 143 11.20 -8.96 18.19
C TYR A 143 11.57 -10.36 17.67
N ASN A 144 10.71 -11.35 17.87
CA ASN A 144 10.99 -12.74 17.51
C ASN A 144 10.96 -12.98 15.98
N LYS A 145 11.10 -14.25 15.56
CA LYS A 145 11.05 -14.64 14.13
C LYS A 145 9.71 -14.30 13.45
N ASP A 146 8.62 -14.26 14.21
CA ASP A 146 7.28 -13.91 13.74
C ASP A 146 7.04 -12.38 13.77
N GLY A 147 8.02 -11.62 14.31
CA GLY A 147 8.03 -10.17 14.37
C GLY A 147 7.44 -9.58 15.65
N TRP A 148 7.12 -10.39 16.66
CA TRP A 148 6.42 -9.94 17.86
C TRP A 148 7.40 -9.62 18.97
N MET A 149 7.16 -8.53 19.71
CA MET A 149 7.97 -8.14 20.86
C MET A 149 7.86 -9.18 21.98
N LEU A 150 9.01 -9.57 22.55
CA LEU A 150 9.09 -10.53 23.65
C LEU A 150 9.07 -9.85 25.03
N TYR A 151 8.69 -10.63 26.04
CA TYR A 151 8.50 -10.23 27.42
C TYR A 151 9.01 -11.33 28.38
N GLY A 152 9.31 -10.97 29.62
CA GLY A 152 9.75 -11.89 30.67
C GLY A 152 11.14 -12.49 30.41
N HIS A 153 11.40 -13.63 31.06
CA HIS A 153 12.64 -14.38 30.86
C HIS A 153 12.67 -15.07 29.49
N GLN A 154 13.73 -14.82 28.72
CA GLN A 154 13.92 -15.35 27.37
C GLN A 154 15.32 -15.94 27.22
N LEU A 155 15.45 -17.02 26.45
CA LEU A 155 16.73 -17.60 26.03
C LEU A 155 16.93 -17.32 24.54
N ILE A 156 17.87 -16.44 24.21
CA ILE A 156 18.13 -15.99 22.84
C ILE A 156 19.59 -16.32 22.50
N ASN A 157 19.81 -17.16 21.50
CA ASN A 157 21.14 -17.61 21.08
C ASN A 157 22.02 -18.11 22.25
N GLY A 158 21.42 -18.90 23.15
CA GLY A 158 22.11 -19.46 24.33
C GLY A 158 22.32 -18.48 25.50
N LYS A 159 21.93 -17.21 25.37
CA LYS A 159 22.03 -16.21 26.44
C LYS A 159 20.66 -15.89 27.05
N LYS A 160 20.60 -15.84 28.38
CA LYS A 160 19.40 -15.46 29.13
C LYS A 160 19.26 -13.94 29.13
N TYR A 161 18.04 -13.48 28.88
CA TYR A 161 17.64 -12.08 28.95
C TYR A 161 16.35 -11.97 29.76
N TYR A 162 16.14 -10.84 30.40
CA TYR A 162 14.85 -10.47 30.95
C TYR A 162 14.35 -9.22 30.21
N PHE A 163 13.10 -9.27 29.77
CA PHE A 163 12.40 -8.13 29.20
C PHE A 163 11.24 -7.77 30.11
N ASN A 164 11.11 -6.50 30.48
CA ASN A 164 10.03 -5.98 31.30
C ASN A 164 8.67 -6.48 30.78
N THR A 165 7.85 -7.07 31.64
CA THR A 165 6.59 -7.74 31.24
C THR A 165 5.50 -6.79 30.74
N ILE A 166 5.67 -5.48 30.91
CA ILE A 166 4.74 -4.46 30.44
C ILE A 166 5.31 -3.76 29.22
N THR A 167 6.55 -3.29 29.31
CA THR A 167 7.14 -2.41 28.28
C THR A 167 7.98 -3.15 27.25
N GLY A 168 8.38 -4.39 27.50
CA GLY A 168 9.30 -5.16 26.68
C GLY A 168 10.75 -4.68 26.74
N ALA A 169 11.07 -3.68 27.58
CA ALA A 169 12.43 -3.17 27.74
C ALA A 169 13.36 -4.26 28.29
N LYS A 170 14.52 -4.45 27.67
CA LYS A 170 15.59 -5.32 28.16
C LYS A 170 16.16 -4.73 29.44
N GLU A 171 16.21 -5.53 30.51
CA GLU A 171 16.81 -5.20 31.81
C GLU A 171 18.08 -6.03 32.06
#